data_AF-A0A7Z1MXZ1-F1
#
_entry.id   AF-A0A7Z1MXZ1-F1
#
_cell.length_a   1.000
_cell.length_b   1.000
_cell.length_c   1.000
_cell.angle_alpha   90.00
_cell.angle_beta   90.00
_cell.angle_gamma   90.00
#
_symmetry.space_group_name_H-M   'P 1'
#
loop_
_entity.id
_entity.type
_entity.pdbx_description
1 polymer ?
#
loop_
_entity_poly.entity_id
_entity_poly.type
_entity_poly.pdbx_seq_one_letter_code
_entity_poly.pdbx_strand_id
1 'polypeptide(L)'
;MELVQAVDDVHVLSSLTGFEALMRGCSVTVHGMPFYAGWGLTRDLAKSSPRRGRQLDVDRLVAAALILYPSYIDPVTRLPCGPELMVDRLASGSTPPMTWLIRLRALQGKLRRFMTLSAEFLHG
;
A
#
# COMPACT_ATOMS: atom_id res chain seq x y z
N MET A 1 -2.86 1.54 -12.25
CA MET A 1 -1.56 0.85 -12.07
C MET A 1 -1.35 -0.01 -13.31
N GLU A 2 -0.90 0.64 -14.36
CA GLU A 2 -0.90 0.11 -15.74
C GLU A 2 0.10 -1.04 -15.92
N LEU A 3 1.21 -1.01 -15.16
CA LEU A 3 2.30 -1.97 -15.28
C LEU A 3 1.92 -3.40 -14.90
N VAL A 4 1.07 -3.59 -13.87
CA VAL A 4 0.69 -4.92 -13.39
C VAL A 4 -0.20 -5.65 -14.39
N GLN A 5 -0.99 -4.92 -15.17
CA GLN A 5 -1.85 -5.51 -16.21
C GLN A 5 -1.11 -5.75 -17.53
N ALA A 6 0.14 -5.27 -17.65
CA ALA A 6 0.97 -5.43 -18.84
C ALA A 6 1.84 -6.70 -18.80
N VAL A 7 1.70 -7.53 -17.76
CA VAL A 7 2.52 -8.74 -17.55
C VAL A 7 1.62 -9.95 -17.32
N ASP A 8 2.13 -11.13 -17.66
CA ASP A 8 1.39 -12.40 -17.51
C ASP A 8 1.40 -12.91 -16.06
N ASP A 9 2.51 -12.74 -15.33
CA ASP A 9 2.68 -13.17 -13.95
C ASP A 9 3.52 -12.17 -13.15
N VAL A 10 3.14 -11.93 -11.89
CA VAL A 10 3.86 -11.03 -10.98
C VAL A 10 4.62 -11.84 -9.94
N HIS A 11 5.95 -11.75 -9.98
CA HIS A 11 6.83 -12.43 -9.04
C HIS A 11 7.27 -11.48 -7.90
N VAL A 12 7.00 -11.86 -6.66
CA VAL A 12 7.32 -11.05 -5.48
C VAL A 12 7.90 -11.88 -4.35
N LEU A 13 8.75 -11.27 -3.52
CA LEU A 13 9.17 -11.88 -2.24
C LEU A 13 8.10 -11.64 -1.17
N SER A 14 7.85 -10.38 -0.84
CA SER A 14 6.87 -9.97 0.19
C SER A 14 6.21 -8.60 -0.10
N SER A 15 6.40 -8.06 -1.31
CA SER A 15 5.87 -6.74 -1.70
C SER A 15 4.35 -6.68 -1.63
N LEU A 16 3.78 -5.55 -1.23
CA LEU A 16 2.33 -5.32 -1.29
C LEU A 16 1.80 -5.35 -2.74
N THR A 17 2.66 -5.10 -3.72
CA THR A 17 2.32 -5.21 -5.15
C THR A 17 1.74 -6.58 -5.51
N GLY A 18 2.16 -7.66 -4.84
CA GLY A 18 1.57 -8.98 -5.05
C GLY A 18 0.09 -9.03 -4.65
N PHE A 19 -0.27 -8.41 -3.52
CA PHE A 19 -1.68 -8.31 -3.10
C PHE A 19 -2.50 -7.44 -4.06
N GLU A 20 -1.92 -6.33 -4.53
CA GLU A 20 -2.54 -5.45 -5.52
C GLU A 20 -2.77 -6.13 -6.87
N ALA A 21 -1.87 -7.04 -7.26
CA ALA A 21 -2.01 -7.85 -8.47
C ALA A 21 -3.12 -8.90 -8.32
N LEU A 22 -3.22 -9.57 -7.16
CA LEU A 22 -4.32 -10.50 -6.86
C LEU A 22 -5.69 -9.84 -6.96
N MET A 23 -5.85 -8.63 -6.39
CA MET A 23 -7.11 -7.88 -6.48
C MET A 23 -7.53 -7.54 -7.91
N ARG A 24 -6.60 -7.58 -8.87
CA ARG A 24 -6.85 -7.31 -10.30
C ARG A 24 -7.00 -8.59 -11.13
N GLY A 25 -6.99 -9.76 -10.50
CA GLY A 25 -7.09 -11.05 -11.18
C GLY A 25 -5.81 -11.46 -11.93
N CYS A 26 -4.67 -10.83 -11.65
CA CYS A 26 -3.40 -11.23 -12.22
C CYS A 26 -2.87 -12.48 -11.50
N SER A 27 -2.14 -13.33 -12.24
CA SER A 27 -1.35 -14.41 -11.63
C SER A 27 -0.25 -13.81 -10.75
N VAL A 28 0.00 -14.45 -9.61
CA VAL A 28 1.04 -14.03 -8.67
C VAL A 28 1.82 -15.23 -8.15
N THR A 29 3.14 -15.22 -8.39
CA THR A 29 4.10 -16.15 -7.80
C THR A 29 4.82 -15.49 -6.63
N VAL A 30 4.82 -16.15 -5.47
CA VAL A 30 5.39 -15.62 -4.22
C VAL A 30 6.57 -16.45 -3.76
N HIS A 31 7.73 -15.80 -3.63
CA HIS A 31 8.98 -16.41 -3.17
C HIS A 31 9.11 -16.46 -1.64
N GLY A 32 8.35 -15.62 -0.92
CA GLY A 32 8.31 -15.57 0.53
C GLY A 32 7.00 -16.10 1.13
N MET A 33 6.61 -15.58 2.30
CA MET A 33 5.33 -15.92 2.96
C MET A 33 4.61 -14.66 3.51
N PRO A 34 4.33 -13.64 2.68
CA PRO A 34 3.57 -12.44 3.07
C PRO A 34 2.14 -12.79 3.49
N PHE A 35 1.39 -11.83 4.04
CA PHE A 35 0.06 -12.09 4.63
C PHE A 35 -0.96 -12.71 3.66
N TYR A 36 -0.82 -12.42 2.35
CA TYR A 36 -1.71 -12.89 1.29
C TYR A 36 -1.31 -14.25 0.69
N ALA A 37 -0.15 -14.81 1.06
CA ALA A 37 0.32 -16.12 0.62
C ALA A 37 -0.16 -17.25 1.54
N GLY A 38 -0.27 -18.48 1.02
CA GLY A 38 -0.67 -19.69 1.76
C GLY A 38 -2.18 -19.92 1.84
N TRP A 39 -2.97 -19.16 1.08
CA TRP A 39 -4.45 -19.24 1.05
C TRP A 39 -5.00 -19.81 -0.25
N GLY A 40 -4.11 -20.30 -1.14
CA GLY A 40 -4.44 -20.86 -2.45
C GLY A 40 -4.76 -19.84 -3.54
N LEU A 41 -4.55 -18.55 -3.26
CA LEU A 41 -4.68 -17.46 -4.24
C LEU A 41 -3.39 -17.20 -5.03
N THR A 42 -2.25 -17.74 -4.57
CA THR A 42 -0.92 -17.50 -5.10
C THR A 42 -0.19 -18.79 -5.38
N ARG A 43 0.78 -18.75 -6.31
CA ARG A 43 1.76 -19.82 -6.45
C ARG A 43 2.88 -19.60 -5.43
N ASP A 44 2.80 -20.29 -4.30
CA ASP A 44 3.75 -20.16 -3.20
C ASP A 44 4.97 -21.08 -3.39
N LEU A 45 6.18 -20.50 -3.43
CA LEU A 45 7.43 -21.24 -3.56
C LEU A 45 8.08 -21.55 -2.21
N ALA A 46 7.80 -20.74 -1.19
CA ALA A 46 8.21 -21.04 0.17
C ALA A 46 7.27 -22.07 0.80
N LYS A 47 7.80 -22.85 1.75
CA LYS A 47 6.99 -23.81 2.51
C LYS A 47 5.85 -23.10 3.24
N SER A 48 4.61 -23.53 2.99
CA SER A 48 3.43 -22.93 3.63
C SER A 48 3.53 -22.99 5.16
N SER A 49 3.05 -21.93 5.81
CA SER A 49 2.92 -21.88 7.26
C SER A 49 1.90 -22.92 7.73
N PRO A 50 2.14 -23.69 8.81
CA PRO A 50 1.15 -24.62 9.37
C PRO A 50 -0.17 -23.95 9.78
N ARG A 51 -0.18 -22.62 9.95
CA ARG A 51 -1.36 -21.83 10.29
C ARG A 51 -2.22 -21.45 9.07
N ARG A 52 -1.75 -21.73 7.85
CA ARG A 52 -2.41 -21.39 6.58
C ARG A 52 -2.60 -22.65 5.74
N GLY A 53 -3.79 -22.82 5.19
CA GLY A 53 -4.19 -24.06 4.50
C GLY A 53 -5.67 -24.10 4.10
N ARG A 54 -6.47 -23.14 4.60
CA ARG A 54 -7.79 -22.88 4.06
C ARG A 54 -7.67 -22.21 2.68
N GLN A 55 -8.53 -22.62 1.76
CA GLN A 55 -8.73 -21.95 0.47
C GLN A 55 -9.58 -20.69 0.67
N LEU A 56 -9.10 -19.55 0.20
CA LEU A 56 -9.83 -18.28 0.21
C LEU A 56 -10.10 -17.82 -1.23
N ASP A 57 -11.16 -17.04 -1.39
CA ASP A 57 -11.32 -16.13 -2.53
C ASP A 57 -10.71 -14.76 -2.19
N VAL A 58 -10.49 -13.97 -3.24
CA VAL A 58 -9.90 -12.63 -3.13
C VAL A 58 -10.73 -11.75 -2.21
N ASP A 59 -12.06 -11.81 -2.28
CA ASP A 59 -12.96 -10.98 -1.48
C ASP A 59 -12.82 -11.23 0.03
N ARG A 60 -12.70 -12.50 0.48
CA ARG A 60 -12.46 -12.79 1.90
C ARG A 60 -11.10 -12.29 2.37
N LEU A 61 -10.07 -12.37 1.52
CA LEU A 61 -8.76 -11.84 1.85
C LEU A 61 -8.79 -10.30 1.94
N VAL A 62 -9.48 -9.64 1.01
CA VAL A 62 -9.68 -8.19 1.00
C VAL A 62 -10.45 -7.73 2.23
N ALA A 63 -11.57 -8.39 2.56
CA ALA A 63 -12.36 -8.07 3.75
C ALA A 63 -11.52 -8.19 5.03
N ALA A 64 -10.72 -9.26 5.16
CA ALA A 64 -9.84 -9.42 6.30
C ALA A 64 -8.76 -8.32 6.35
N ALA A 65 -8.07 -8.04 5.24
CA ALA A 65 -6.90 -7.18 5.21
C ALA A 65 -7.20 -5.68 5.17
N LEU A 66 -8.33 -5.27 4.56
CA LEU A 66 -8.67 -3.86 4.32
C LEU A 66 -9.94 -3.41 5.06
N ILE A 67 -10.74 -4.30 5.63
CA ILE A 67 -11.97 -3.91 6.34
C ILE A 67 -11.88 -4.24 7.83
N LEU A 68 -11.55 -5.49 8.16
CA LEU A 68 -11.61 -5.99 9.53
C LEU A 68 -10.32 -5.76 10.34
N TYR A 69 -9.16 -5.88 9.69
CA TYR A 69 -7.87 -5.76 10.37
C TYR A 69 -7.44 -4.31 10.68
N PRO A 70 -7.54 -3.34 9.76
CA PRO A 70 -7.08 -1.98 10.01
C PRO A 70 -8.17 -1.08 10.60
N SER A 71 -7.74 -0.03 11.30
CA SER A 71 -8.60 1.10 11.69
C SER A 71 -8.29 2.31 10.82
N TYR A 72 -9.32 3.02 10.37
CA TYR A 72 -9.19 4.24 9.57
C TYR A 72 -9.63 5.48 10.35
N ILE A 73 -8.97 6.60 10.09
CA ILE A 73 -9.30 7.91 10.66
C ILE A 73 -9.52 8.88 9.51
N ASP A 74 -10.69 9.51 9.45
CA ASP A 74 -11.01 10.48 8.40
C ASP A 74 -10.06 11.70 8.52
N PRO A 75 -9.28 12.04 7.47
CA PRO A 75 -8.33 13.16 7.52
C PRO A 75 -9.00 14.52 7.77
N VAL A 76 -10.30 14.65 7.46
CA VAL A 76 -11.05 15.90 7.60
C VAL A 76 -11.61 16.04 9.01
N THR A 77 -12.37 15.04 9.48
CA THR A 77 -13.05 15.10 10.78
C THR A 77 -12.20 14.61 11.96
N ARG A 78 -11.14 13.84 11.67
CA ARG A 78 -10.30 13.14 12.67
C ARG A 78 -11.05 12.12 13.53
N LEU A 79 -12.22 11.67 13.08
CA LEU A 79 -12.99 10.63 13.74
C LEU A 79 -12.72 9.27 13.07
N PRO A 80 -12.96 8.13 13.78
CA PRO A 80 -12.94 6.82 13.17
C PRO A 80 -13.87 6.74 11.96
N CYS A 81 -13.40 6.11 10.88
CA CYS A 81 -14.18 5.89 9.66
C CYS A 81 -13.99 4.48 9.09
N GLY A 82 -14.84 4.12 8.13
CA GLY A 82 -14.68 2.91 7.32
C GLY A 82 -13.72 3.10 6.15
N PRO A 83 -13.20 1.99 5.57
CA PRO A 83 -12.34 2.03 4.40
C PRO A 83 -13.00 2.71 3.19
N GLU A 84 -14.31 2.58 3.03
CA GLU A 84 -15.07 3.17 1.91
C GLU A 84 -14.95 4.69 1.93
N LEU A 85 -15.20 5.30 3.09
CA LEU A 85 -15.05 6.75 3.26
C LEU A 85 -13.59 7.17 3.06
N MET A 86 -12.63 6.38 3.54
CA MET A 86 -11.21 6.68 3.34
C MET A 86 -10.83 6.68 1.85
N VAL A 87 -11.32 5.71 1.08
CA VAL A 87 -11.08 5.65 -0.37
C VAL A 87 -11.67 6.88 -1.06
N ASP A 88 -12.90 7.28 -0.73
CA ASP A 88 -13.53 8.48 -1.28
C ASP A 88 -12.75 9.77 -0.94
N ARG A 89 -12.23 9.87 0.29
CA ARG A 89 -11.36 10.99 0.71
C ARG A 89 -10.08 11.05 -0.10
N LEU A 90 -9.43 9.90 -0.32
CA LEU A 90 -8.21 9.83 -1.11
C LEU A 90 -8.46 10.16 -2.58
N ALA A 91 -9.55 9.64 -3.17
CA ALA A 91 -9.92 9.89 -4.56
C ALA A 91 -10.29 11.35 -4.82
N SER A 92 -10.96 12.00 -3.86
CA SER A 92 -11.32 13.43 -3.94
C SER A 92 -10.17 14.38 -3.62
N GLY A 93 -8.99 13.88 -3.24
CA GLY A 93 -7.86 14.72 -2.83
C GLY A 93 -8.11 15.47 -1.52
N SER A 94 -8.96 14.93 -0.64
CA SER A 94 -9.27 15.51 0.66
C SER A 94 -8.03 15.49 1.56
N THR A 95 -7.26 16.58 1.56
CA THR A 95 -6.11 16.72 2.45
C THR A 95 -6.56 17.10 3.85
N PRO A 96 -5.87 16.63 4.91
CA PRO A 96 -6.11 17.12 6.26
C PRO A 96 -5.97 18.65 6.29
N PRO A 97 -6.74 19.36 7.13
CA PRO A 97 -6.68 20.81 7.22
C PRO A 97 -5.24 21.25 7.50
N MET A 98 -4.71 22.11 6.62
CA MET A 98 -3.31 22.56 6.67
C MET A 98 -3.04 23.30 7.98
N THR A 99 -2.47 22.58 8.94
CA THR A 99 -2.02 23.16 10.20
C THR A 99 -0.74 23.96 9.95
N TRP A 100 -0.51 25.02 10.73
CA TRP A 100 0.70 25.85 10.60
C TRP A 100 2.01 25.03 10.72
N LEU A 101 2.02 23.96 11.53
CA LEU A 101 3.13 23.02 11.65
C LEU A 101 3.46 22.31 10.33
N ILE A 102 2.45 21.97 9.53
CA ILE A 102 2.63 21.33 8.21
C ILE A 102 3.27 22.33 7.25
N ARG A 103 2.85 23.61 7.29
CA ARG A 103 3.48 24.68 6.51
C ARG A 103 4.94 24.88 6.89
N LEU A 104 5.26 24.89 8.18
CA LEU A 104 6.63 25.00 8.66
C LEU A 104 7.50 23.83 8.18
N ARG A 105 7.01 22.59 8.29
CA ARG A 105 7.71 21.39 7.79
C ARG A 105 7.90 21.41 6.28
N ALA A 106 6.90 21.86 5.53
CA ALA A 106 7.02 22.00 4.08
C ALA A 106 8.07 23.06 3.70
N LEU A 107 8.12 24.18 4.42
CA LEU A 107 9.16 25.21 4.24
C LEU A 107 10.55 24.66 4.59
N GLN A 108 10.68 23.94 5.71
CA GLN A 108 11.91 23.28 6.13
C GLN A 108 12.40 22.28 5.07
N GLY A 109 11.50 21.48 4.48
CA GLY A 109 11.82 20.55 3.40
C GLY A 109 12.33 21.26 2.14
N LYS A 110 11.68 22.36 1.74
CA LYS A 110 12.13 23.20 0.62
C LYS A 110 13.52 23.80 0.89
N LEU A 111 13.75 24.30 2.11
CA LEU A 111 15.03 24.89 2.50
C LEU A 111 16.16 23.85 2.48
N ARG A 112 15.91 22.65 3.02
CA ARG A 112 16.86 21.53 2.96
C ARG A 112 17.19 21.13 1.53
N ARG A 113 16.18 20.98 0.67
CA ARG A 113 16.39 20.66 -0.75
C ARG A 113 17.19 21.74 -1.48
N PHE A 114 16.94 23.02 -1.18
CA PHE A 114 17.72 24.12 -1.73
C PHE A 114 19.19 24.08 -1.27
N MET A 115 19.44 23.79 0.01
CA MET A 115 20.80 23.64 0.53
C MET A 115 21.53 22.46 -0.12
N THR A 116 20.87 21.31 -0.32
CA THR A 116 21.46 20.16 -1.02
C THR A 116 21.82 20.49 -2.47
N LEU A 117 20.90 21.12 -3.21
CA LEU A 117 21.15 21.53 -4.60
C LEU A 117 22.22 22.62 -4.70
N SER A 118 22.30 23.53 -3.73
CA SER A 118 23.34 24.56 -3.70
C SER A 118 24.71 23.98 -3.36
N ALA A 119 24.77 23.00 -2.46
CA ALA A 119 26.01 22.29 -2.14
C ALA A 119 26.54 21.47 -3.33
N GLU A 120 25.65 20.86 -4.12
CA GLU A 120 26.01 20.20 -5.38
C GLU A 120 26.53 21.18 -6.44
N PHE A 121 26.03 22.42 -6.47
CA PHE A 121 26.48 23.46 -7.41
C PHE A 121 27.81 24.13 -7.02
N LEU A 122 28.16 24.14 -5.72
CA LEU A 122 29.39 24.75 -5.19
C LEU A 122 30.59 23.78 -5.11
N HIS A 123 30.35 22.47 -5.28
CA HIS A 123 31.38 21.43 -5.23
C HIS A 123 31.61 20.69 -6.56
N GLY A 124 31.10 21.22 -7.68
CA GLY A 124 31.49 20.85 -9.05
C GLY A 124 32.37 21.92 -9.67
#